data_AF-A0A7J0CMN4-F1
#
_entry.id   AF-A0A7J0CMN4-F1
#
_cell.length_a   1.000
_cell.length_b   1.000
_cell.length_c   1.000
_cell.angle_alpha   90.00
_cell.angle_beta   90.00
_cell.angle_gamma   90.00
#
_symmetry.space_group_name_H-M   'P 1'
#
loop_
_entity.id
_entity.type
_entity.pdbx_description
1 polymer ?
#
loop_
_entity_poly.entity_id
_entity_poly.type
_entity_poly.pdbx_seq_one_letter_code
_entity_poly.pdbx_strand_id
1 'polypeptide(L)'
;MARFTGRPLGPGPQAPSTEETDVLQCTAVTPAPLDEVLVAIATLDGGLHDPPPDPALDHYLLCELGEHDSRTEHAALLRSSETPSRPALWFFWTGAGPDRVHRIGPVPWCPAVLRLLDTGSVLQCSFFDRHTASHTWDVTDPLGDLLAYGSVSDEEPKGRTQP
;
A
#
# COMPACT_ATOMS: atom_id res chain seq x y z
N MET A 1 55.95 -25.92 -41.34
CA MET A 1 54.60 -26.46 -41.03
C MET A 1 54.08 -25.77 -39.77
N ALA A 2 53.29 -24.71 -39.92
CA ALA A 2 52.71 -23.98 -38.79
C ALA A 2 51.32 -24.56 -38.47
N ARG A 3 51.14 -25.04 -37.22
CA ARG A 3 49.85 -25.51 -36.71
C ARG A 3 49.14 -24.34 -36.04
N PHE A 4 48.02 -23.90 -36.62
CA PHE A 4 47.08 -22.98 -35.97
C PHE A 4 46.24 -23.77 -34.97
N THR A 5 46.44 -23.55 -33.67
CA THR A 5 45.54 -24.03 -32.62
C THR A 5 44.39 -23.04 -32.48
N GLY A 6 43.19 -23.44 -32.89
CA GLY A 6 41.96 -22.70 -32.66
C GLY A 6 41.67 -22.57 -31.16
N ARG A 7 41.41 -21.34 -30.72
CA ARG A 7 40.98 -20.99 -29.36
C ARG A 7 39.48 -21.31 -29.23
N PRO A 8 39.02 -21.98 -28.16
CA PRO A 8 37.59 -22.21 -27.98
C PRO A 8 36.89 -20.89 -27.68
N LEU A 9 35.74 -20.66 -28.33
CA LEU A 9 34.84 -19.57 -28.00
C LEU A 9 34.37 -19.77 -26.55
N GLY A 10 34.63 -18.77 -25.70
CA GLY A 10 34.03 -18.71 -24.37
C GLY A 10 32.52 -18.56 -24.46
N PRO A 11 31.78 -18.86 -23.37
CA PRO A 11 30.34 -18.67 -23.34
C PRO A 11 30.03 -17.19 -23.59
N GLY A 12 29.10 -16.94 -24.51
CA GLY A 12 28.62 -15.60 -24.81
C GLY A 12 28.02 -14.92 -23.57
N PRO A 13 27.87 -13.59 -23.58
CA PRO A 13 27.28 -12.86 -22.47
C PRO A 13 25.86 -13.39 -22.24
N GLN A 14 25.62 -13.93 -21.05
CA GLN A 14 24.25 -14.21 -20.59
C GLN A 14 23.51 -12.88 -20.55
N ALA A 15 22.42 -12.78 -21.32
CA ALA A 15 21.48 -11.68 -21.20
C ALA A 15 20.99 -11.63 -19.74
N PRO A 16 20.84 -10.43 -19.13
CA PRO A 16 20.23 -10.33 -17.83
C PRO A 16 18.81 -10.90 -17.93
N SER A 17 18.52 -11.91 -17.12
CA SER A 17 17.16 -12.38 -16.89
C SER A 17 16.39 -11.20 -16.29
N THR A 18 15.67 -10.46 -17.12
CA THR A 18 14.56 -9.65 -16.66
C THR A 18 13.50 -10.65 -16.21
N GLU A 19 13.61 -11.11 -14.96
CA GLU A 19 12.42 -11.54 -14.22
C GLU A 19 11.55 -10.28 -14.13
N GLU A 20 10.74 -10.08 -15.16
CA GLU A 20 9.66 -9.12 -15.17
C GLU A 20 8.69 -9.63 -14.09
N THR A 21 8.85 -9.10 -12.89
CA THR A 21 7.95 -9.37 -11.78
C THR A 21 6.58 -8.85 -12.21
N ASP A 22 5.69 -9.77 -12.56
CA ASP A 22 4.32 -9.47 -12.97
C ASP A 22 3.59 -8.79 -11.81
N VAL A 23 3.47 -7.46 -11.89
CA VAL A 23 2.77 -6.64 -10.90
C VAL A 23 1.29 -6.74 -11.20
N LEU A 24 0.53 -7.28 -10.24
CA LEU A 24 -0.89 -7.56 -10.41
C LEU A 24 -1.74 -6.59 -9.59
N GLN A 25 -2.86 -6.16 -10.16
CA GLN A 25 -3.92 -5.49 -9.40
C GLN A 25 -4.56 -6.51 -8.44
N CYS A 26 -4.32 -6.34 -7.15
CA CYS A 26 -4.82 -7.23 -6.11
C CYS A 26 -6.18 -6.76 -5.59
N THR A 27 -7.18 -7.62 -5.77
CA THR A 27 -8.53 -7.49 -5.18
C THR A 27 -8.82 -8.63 -4.20
N ALA A 28 -7.78 -9.24 -3.64
CA ALA A 28 -7.91 -10.37 -2.74
C ALA A 28 -8.69 -9.99 -1.47
N VAL A 29 -9.68 -10.82 -1.14
CA VAL A 29 -10.48 -10.71 0.08
C VAL A 29 -10.35 -11.98 0.90
N THR A 30 -10.47 -11.87 2.22
CA THR A 30 -10.43 -13.04 3.07
C THR A 30 -11.29 -12.89 4.33
N PRO A 31 -11.96 -13.95 4.82
CA PRO A 31 -12.69 -13.89 6.08
C PRO A 31 -11.73 -13.65 7.25
N ALA A 32 -12.01 -12.66 8.09
CA ALA A 32 -11.23 -12.39 9.29
C ALA A 32 -11.43 -13.53 10.32
N PRO A 33 -10.36 -14.08 10.89
CA PRO A 33 -10.46 -14.94 12.06
C PRO A 33 -10.80 -14.07 13.28
N LEU A 34 -12.08 -13.79 13.48
CA LEU A 34 -12.56 -12.74 14.38
C LEU A 34 -12.01 -12.90 15.81
N ASP A 35 -11.98 -14.11 16.35
CA ASP A 35 -11.45 -14.37 17.69
C ASP A 35 -9.98 -13.95 17.83
N GLU A 36 -9.14 -14.29 16.84
CA GLU A 36 -7.73 -13.91 16.84
C GLU A 36 -7.54 -12.41 16.66
N VAL A 37 -8.36 -11.78 15.81
CA VAL A 37 -8.34 -10.33 15.58
C VAL A 37 -8.74 -9.58 16.85
N LEU A 38 -9.81 -10.00 17.52
CA LEU A 38 -10.28 -9.39 18.76
C LEU A 38 -9.25 -9.54 19.89
N VAL A 39 -8.63 -10.72 20.02
CA VAL A 39 -7.53 -10.94 20.96
C VAL A 39 -6.36 -10.01 20.66
N ALA A 40 -5.92 -9.94 19.40
CA ALA A 40 -4.81 -9.08 19.01
C ALA A 40 -5.10 -7.60 19.30
N ILE A 41 -6.32 -7.13 19.00
CA ILE A 41 -6.80 -5.78 19.29
C ILE A 41 -6.79 -5.50 20.79
N ALA A 42 -7.26 -6.44 21.62
CA ALA A 42 -7.31 -6.29 23.07
C ALA A 42 -5.92 -6.29 23.73
N THR A 43 -4.96 -7.01 23.13
CA THR A 43 -3.58 -7.10 23.63
C THR A 43 -2.65 -5.98 23.18
N LEU A 44 -3.06 -5.15 22.21
CA LEU A 44 -2.26 -4.02 21.77
C LEU A 44 -2.20 -2.96 22.89
N ASP A 45 -1.01 -2.71 23.42
CA ASP A 45 -0.78 -1.76 24.51
C ASP A 45 -1.41 -0.38 24.22
N GLY A 46 -2.34 0.04 25.09
CA GLY A 46 -3.08 1.29 24.95
C GLY A 46 -4.46 1.31 25.59
N GLY A 47 -5.05 0.13 25.84
CA GLY A 47 -6.39 0.00 26.42
C GLY A 47 -7.51 0.44 25.47
N LEU A 48 -8.67 -0.20 25.56
CA LEU A 48 -9.85 0.25 24.80
C LEU A 48 -10.27 1.64 25.29
N HIS A 49 -10.12 2.67 24.46
CA HIS A 49 -10.99 3.86 24.57
C HIS A 49 -12.15 3.85 23.58
N ASP A 50 -12.08 3.05 22.51
CA ASP A 50 -13.17 2.83 21.58
C ASP A 50 -13.72 1.40 21.66
N PRO A 51 -15.06 1.24 21.53
CA PRO A 51 -15.69 -0.08 21.51
C PRO A 51 -15.15 -0.93 20.34
N PRO A 52 -15.05 -2.25 20.52
CA PRO A 52 -14.73 -3.13 19.41
C PRO A 52 -15.79 -2.97 18.30
N PRO A 53 -15.43 -3.09 17.02
CA PRO A 53 -16.38 -3.04 15.93
C PRO A 53 -17.48 -4.10 16.12
N ASP A 54 -18.71 -3.77 15.71
CA ASP A 54 -19.89 -4.64 15.84
C ASP A 54 -19.62 -6.00 15.16
N PRO A 55 -19.67 -7.12 15.90
CA PRO A 55 -19.39 -8.47 15.38
C PRO A 55 -20.41 -8.98 14.35
N ALA A 56 -21.47 -8.23 14.07
CA ALA A 56 -22.58 -8.65 13.19
C ALA A 56 -22.35 -8.43 11.68
N LEU A 57 -21.25 -7.79 11.26
CA LEU A 57 -20.88 -7.67 9.86
C LEU A 57 -19.96 -8.83 9.50
N ASP A 58 -20.26 -9.61 8.46
CA ASP A 58 -19.32 -10.60 7.94
C ASP A 58 -17.96 -9.92 7.68
N HIS A 59 -17.00 -10.16 8.57
CA HIS A 59 -15.74 -9.39 8.59
C HIS A 59 -14.81 -9.92 7.52
N TYR A 60 -14.92 -9.40 6.31
CA TYR A 60 -13.93 -9.63 5.27
C TYR A 60 -12.84 -8.56 5.32
N LEU A 61 -11.60 -9.00 5.16
CA LEU A 61 -10.44 -8.13 5.00
C LEU A 61 -10.10 -8.06 3.51
N LEU A 62 -9.92 -6.84 3.00
CA LEU A 62 -9.47 -6.55 1.65
C LEU A 62 -7.97 -6.24 1.69
N CYS A 63 -7.21 -6.71 0.70
CA CYS A 63 -5.80 -6.33 0.57
C CYS A 63 -5.68 -4.84 0.27
N GLU A 64 -4.98 -4.10 1.13
CA GLU A 64 -4.78 -2.65 1.01
C GLU A 64 -3.60 -2.27 0.14
N LEU A 65 -2.72 -3.22 -0.22
CA LEU A 65 -1.54 -2.95 -1.03
C LEU A 65 -1.87 -2.56 -2.47
N GLY A 66 -3.06 -2.91 -2.97
CA GLY A 66 -3.46 -2.62 -4.34
C GLY A 66 -2.61 -3.40 -5.34
N GLU A 67 -1.53 -2.83 -5.84
CA GLU A 67 -0.63 -3.49 -6.78
C GLU A 67 0.53 -4.20 -6.10
N HIS A 68 0.66 -5.50 -6.33
CA HIS A 68 1.83 -6.26 -5.92
C HIS A 68 1.98 -7.58 -6.68
N ASP A 69 3.14 -8.21 -6.55
CA ASP A 69 3.40 -9.51 -7.16
C ASP A 69 2.78 -10.67 -6.37
N SER A 70 2.84 -11.87 -6.94
CA SER A 70 2.34 -13.09 -6.30
C SER A 70 3.19 -13.60 -5.12
N ARG A 71 4.39 -13.05 -4.91
CA ARG A 71 5.31 -13.44 -3.83
C ARG A 71 5.07 -12.61 -2.56
N THR A 72 4.41 -11.48 -2.71
CA THR A 72 4.06 -10.54 -1.65
C THR A 72 2.88 -11.06 -0.83
N GLU A 73 3.02 -11.06 0.49
CA GLU A 73 1.88 -11.29 1.39
C GLU A 73 0.85 -10.18 1.17
N HIS A 74 -0.41 -10.55 1.06
CA HIS A 74 -1.49 -9.58 1.16
C HIS A 74 -1.51 -8.98 2.56
N ALA A 75 -1.94 -7.72 2.68
CA ALA A 75 -1.96 -7.01 3.95
C ALA A 75 -3.22 -6.15 4.10
N ALA A 76 -3.79 -6.13 5.31
CA ALA A 76 -4.93 -5.31 5.69
C ALA A 76 -4.69 -4.66 7.06
N LEU A 77 -5.03 -3.39 7.20
CA LEU A 77 -4.90 -2.65 8.46
C LEU A 77 -6.07 -3.02 9.37
N LEU A 78 -5.77 -3.57 10.55
CA LEU A 78 -6.78 -3.90 11.54
C LEU A 78 -7.05 -2.72 12.48
N ARG A 79 -5.98 -2.02 12.89
CA ARG A 79 -6.07 -0.87 13.78
C ARG A 79 -4.88 0.05 13.59
N SER A 80 -5.15 1.31 13.28
CA SER A 80 -4.14 2.36 13.34
C SER A 80 -3.79 2.69 14.80
N SER A 81 -2.56 3.13 15.04
CA SER A 81 -2.28 3.79 16.31
C SER A 81 -2.74 5.25 16.27
N GLU A 82 -3.31 5.73 17.37
CA GLU A 82 -3.60 7.16 17.59
C GLU A 82 -2.34 8.04 17.50
N THR A 83 -1.15 7.46 17.67
CA THR A 83 0.13 8.15 17.52
C THR A 83 0.96 7.50 16.42
N PRO A 84 1.33 8.23 15.35
CA PRO A 84 2.13 7.67 14.23
C PRO A 84 3.51 7.11 14.61
N SER A 85 4.01 7.42 15.82
CA SER A 85 5.26 6.84 16.34
C SER A 85 5.09 5.42 16.91
N ARG A 86 3.84 4.97 17.12
CA ARG A 86 3.51 3.64 17.61
C ARG A 86 3.14 2.73 16.43
N PRO A 87 3.48 1.43 16.50
CA PRO A 87 3.08 0.45 15.50
C PRO A 87 1.56 0.38 15.30
N ALA A 88 1.15 0.10 14.06
CA ALA A 88 -0.23 -0.28 13.74
C ALA A 88 -0.39 -1.80 13.76
N LEU A 89 -1.60 -2.28 14.02
CA LEU A 89 -1.92 -3.70 13.96
C LEU A 89 -2.32 -4.07 12.54
N TRP A 90 -1.60 -5.02 11.95
CA TRP A 90 -1.80 -5.49 10.57
C TRP A 90 -2.14 -6.98 10.54
N PHE A 91 -2.94 -7.37 9.55
CA PHE A 91 -3.23 -8.74 9.18
C PHE A 91 -2.52 -9.04 7.85
N PHE A 92 -1.69 -10.08 7.82
CA PHE A 92 -0.99 -10.53 6.62
C PHE A 92 -1.46 -11.93 6.24
N TRP A 93 -1.61 -12.22 4.95
CA TRP A 93 -1.94 -13.56 4.48
C TRP A 93 -1.35 -13.92 3.12
N THR A 94 -1.24 -15.22 2.89
CA THR A 94 -0.95 -15.81 1.59
C THR A 94 -1.97 -16.90 1.29
N GLY A 95 -2.21 -17.15 0.00
CA GLY A 95 -3.22 -18.10 -0.45
C GLY A 95 -4.66 -17.61 -0.20
N ALA A 96 -5.61 -18.52 -0.35
CA ALA A 96 -7.03 -18.23 -0.23
C ALA A 96 -7.80 -19.44 0.33
N GLY A 97 -9.01 -19.20 0.83
CA GLY A 97 -9.89 -20.27 1.32
C GLY A 97 -9.30 -21.04 2.52
N PRO A 98 -9.53 -22.36 2.61
CA PRO A 98 -9.09 -23.18 3.74
C PRO A 98 -7.56 -23.29 3.90
N ASP A 99 -6.80 -23.15 2.81
CA ASP A 99 -5.34 -23.30 2.80
C ASP A 99 -4.61 -21.98 3.13
N ARG A 100 -5.35 -20.93 3.47
CA ARG A 100 -4.79 -19.62 3.81
C ARG A 100 -3.90 -19.72 5.05
N VAL A 101 -2.69 -19.20 4.93
CA VAL A 101 -1.81 -18.94 6.08
C VAL A 101 -1.87 -17.46 6.39
N HIS A 102 -2.05 -17.10 7.67
CA HIS A 102 -2.10 -15.72 8.11
C HIS A 102 -1.25 -15.45 9.36
N ARG A 103 -0.91 -14.18 9.56
CA ARG A 103 -0.31 -13.67 10.79
C ARG A 103 -0.89 -12.30 11.15
N ILE A 104 -1.01 -12.04 12.45
CA ILE A 104 -1.47 -10.76 12.99
C ILE A 104 -0.36 -10.21 13.89
N GLY A 105 -0.06 -8.92 13.77
CA GLY A 105 0.89 -8.31 14.69
C GLY A 105 1.10 -6.82 14.51
N PRO A 106 1.68 -6.16 15.53
CA PRO A 106 2.06 -4.76 15.43
C PRO A 106 3.24 -4.60 14.48
N VAL A 107 3.13 -3.68 13.52
CA VAL A 107 4.21 -3.33 12.57
C VAL A 107 4.38 -1.81 12.54
N PRO A 108 5.63 -1.29 12.57
CA PRO A 108 5.87 0.13 12.44
C PRO A 108 5.26 0.69 11.15
N TRP A 109 4.87 1.96 11.18
CA TRP A 109 4.49 2.68 9.97
C TRP A 109 5.69 2.89 9.05
N CYS A 110 5.41 3.00 7.76
CA CYS A 110 6.38 3.42 6.76
C CYS A 110 6.97 4.79 7.15
N PRO A 111 8.31 4.94 7.22
CA PRO A 111 8.95 6.18 7.62
C PRO A 111 8.94 7.25 6.51
N ALA A 112 8.46 6.90 5.31
CA ALA A 112 8.42 7.80 4.17
C ALA A 112 7.44 8.96 4.43
N VAL A 113 7.91 10.17 4.11
CA VAL A 113 7.13 11.40 4.22
C VAL A 113 7.25 12.21 2.93
N LEU A 114 6.13 12.78 2.49
CA LEU A 114 6.07 13.75 1.40
C LEU A 114 5.82 15.15 1.99
N ARG A 115 6.64 16.12 1.63
CA ARG A 115 6.47 17.52 2.04
C ARG A 115 5.93 18.33 0.87
N LEU A 116 4.73 18.87 1.02
CA LEU A 116 4.10 19.76 0.05
C LEU A 116 4.57 21.20 0.34
N LEU A 117 5.41 21.73 -0.53
CA LEU A 117 6.09 23.02 -0.31
C LEU A 117 5.14 24.23 -0.44
N ASP A 118 4.09 24.09 -1.23
CA ASP A 118 3.06 25.09 -1.47
C ASP A 118 2.16 25.33 -0.24
N THR A 119 1.78 24.26 0.46
CA THR A 119 0.89 24.28 1.62
C THR A 119 1.65 24.15 2.95
N GLY A 120 2.93 23.77 2.91
CA GLY A 120 3.70 23.41 4.09
C GLY A 120 3.27 22.09 4.76
N SER A 121 2.37 21.33 4.12
CA SER A 121 1.82 20.09 4.66
C SER A 121 2.83 18.94 4.59
N VAL A 122 2.73 18.01 5.53
CA VAL A 122 3.51 16.77 5.53
C VAL A 122 2.55 15.59 5.49
N LEU A 123 2.65 14.79 4.43
CA LEU A 123 1.92 13.53 4.30
C LEU A 123 2.84 12.39 4.74
N GLN A 124 2.33 11.51 5.60
CA GLN A 124 3.00 10.28 5.98
C GLN A 124 2.36 9.11 5.23
N CYS A 125 3.16 8.13 4.82
CA CYS A 125 2.63 6.97 4.13
C CYS A 125 1.79 6.13 5.12
N SER A 126 0.61 5.71 4.67
CA SER A 126 -0.36 4.97 5.49
C SER A 126 -0.13 3.45 5.49
N PHE A 127 0.99 2.98 4.96
CA PHE A 127 1.36 1.55 4.96
C PHE A 127 2.36 1.21 6.07
N PHE A 128 2.54 -0.07 6.32
CA PHE A 128 3.57 -0.60 7.22
C PHE A 128 4.98 -0.46 6.63
N ASP A 129 6.01 -0.50 7.48
CA ASP A 129 7.41 -0.42 7.06
C ASP A 129 7.78 -1.53 6.06
N ARG A 130 8.52 -1.16 5.00
CA ARG A 130 8.93 -2.04 3.89
C ARG A 130 7.77 -2.69 3.12
N HIS A 131 6.65 -1.98 3.00
CA HIS A 131 5.61 -2.34 2.03
C HIS A 131 6.17 -2.33 0.59
N THR A 132 5.60 -3.16 -0.26
CA THR A 132 5.97 -3.26 -1.69
C THR A 132 5.12 -2.37 -2.59
N ALA A 133 3.94 -1.96 -2.11
CA ALA A 133 3.06 -1.04 -2.82
C ALA A 133 3.74 0.31 -3.04
N SER A 134 3.30 1.07 -4.04
CA SER A 134 3.64 2.50 -4.14
C SER A 134 3.16 3.26 -2.89
N HIS A 135 3.77 4.39 -2.59
CA HIS A 135 3.36 5.15 -1.42
C HIS A 135 1.95 5.73 -1.62
N THR A 136 1.26 6.04 -0.53
CA THR A 136 -0.15 6.47 -0.54
C THR A 136 -0.40 7.72 -1.39
N TRP A 137 0.60 8.59 -1.55
CA TRP A 137 0.53 9.79 -2.40
C TRP A 137 0.87 9.54 -3.88
N ASP A 138 1.37 8.36 -4.24
CA ASP A 138 1.62 7.99 -5.64
C ASP A 138 0.33 7.56 -6.35
N VAL A 139 -0.76 7.40 -5.59
CA VAL A 139 -2.10 7.17 -6.15
C VAL A 139 -2.55 8.45 -6.84
N THR A 140 -2.67 8.37 -8.17
CA THR A 140 -3.28 9.45 -8.94
C THR A 140 -4.77 9.51 -8.59
N ASP A 141 -5.26 10.70 -8.22
CA ASP A 141 -6.69 11.00 -8.11
C ASP A 141 -7.08 11.91 -9.29
N PRO A 142 -7.48 11.34 -10.45
CA PRO A 142 -7.81 12.13 -11.63
C PRO A 142 -8.98 13.09 -11.38
N LEU A 143 -9.89 12.76 -10.44
CA LEU A 143 -11.00 13.63 -10.10
C LEU A 143 -10.51 14.81 -9.25
N GLY A 144 -9.68 14.54 -8.24
CA GLY A 144 -9.02 15.56 -7.43
C GLY A 144 -8.22 16.54 -8.28
N ASP A 145 -7.45 16.03 -9.24
CA ASP A 145 -6.71 16.84 -10.20
C ASP A 145 -7.65 17.78 -10.98
N LEU A 146 -8.72 17.24 -11.57
CA LEU A 146 -9.70 18.05 -12.32
C LEU A 146 -10.36 19.14 -11.47
N LEU A 147 -10.68 18.85 -10.21
CA LEU A 147 -11.27 19.83 -9.28
C LEU A 147 -10.26 20.93 -8.90
N ALA A 148 -8.99 20.58 -8.73
CA ALA A 148 -7.92 21.54 -8.46
C ALA A 148 -7.67 22.48 -9.67
N TYR A 149 -7.75 21.97 -10.90
CA TYR A 149 -7.58 22.79 -12.12
C TYR A 149 -8.84 23.63 -12.47
N GLY A 150 -10.04 23.14 -12.16
CA GLY A 150 -11.31 23.81 -12.49
C GLY A 150 -11.63 25.06 -11.65
N SER A 151 -10.90 25.30 -10.57
CA SER A 151 -11.10 26.45 -9.67
C SER A 151 -10.30 27.70 -10.06
N VAL A 152 -9.52 27.64 -11.15
CA VAL A 152 -8.80 28.78 -11.74
C VAL A 152 -9.45 29.19 -13.06
N SER A 153 -10.70 29.64 -13.03
CA SER A 153 -11.33 30.46 -14.07
C SER A 153 -12.65 31.03 -13.55
N ASP A 154 -12.55 31.99 -12.63
CA ASP A 154 -13.58 33.02 -12.53
C ASP A 154 -12.91 34.34 -12.97
N GLU A 155 -12.74 34.48 -14.28
CA GLU A 155 -12.59 35.81 -14.88
C GLU A 155 -13.90 36.55 -14.60
N GLU A 156 -13.87 37.37 -13.56
CA GLU A 156 -14.93 38.30 -13.21
C GLU A 156 -15.34 39.07 -14.49
N PRO A 157 -16.59 38.94 -14.96
CA PRO A 157 -16.99 39.59 -16.20
C PRO A 157 -16.99 41.10 -15.96
N LYS A 158 -15.96 41.75 -16.50
CA LYS A 158 -15.77 43.20 -16.52
C LYS A 158 -17.10 43.91 -16.80
N GLY A 159 -17.50 44.73 -15.83
CA GLY A 159 -18.80 45.38 -15.76
C GLY A 159 -19.33 45.88 -17.09
N ARG A 160 -20.55 45.45 -17.43
CA ARG A 160 -21.34 46.06 -18.49
C ARG A 160 -21.92 47.36 -17.94
N THR A 161 -21.32 48.49 -18.31
CA THR A 161 -21.95 49.82 -18.13
C THR A 161 -23.28 49.81 -18.91
N GLN A 162 -24.39 49.93 -18.19
CA GLN A 162 -25.72 50.12 -18.76
C GLN A 162 -25.92 51.61 -19.10
N PRO A 163 -26.58 51.96 -20.22
CA PRO A 163 -26.89 53.34 -20.61
C PRO A 163 -27.99 53.96 -19.74
#